data_AF-A0A419I8L5-F1
#
_entry.id   AF-A0A419I8L5-F1
#
_cell.length_a   1.000
_cell.length_b   1.000
_cell.length_c   1.000
_cell.angle_alpha   90.00
_cell.angle_beta   90.00
_cell.angle_gamma   90.00
#
_symmetry.space_group_name_H-M   'P 1'
#
loop_
_entity.id
_entity.type
_entity.pdbx_description
1 polymer ?
#
loop_
_entity_poly.entity_id
_entity_poly.type
_entity_poly.pdbx_seq_one_letter_code
_entity_poly.pdbx_strand_id
1 'polypeptide(L)' 'MAPLANSEYNRRTRAAKDVVGIWHETHAVARTESIYVGIPPTGLAAAAGTKPVTSHTDRARQRFETGR' A
#
# COMPACT_ATOMS: atom_id res chain seq x y z
N MET A 1 26.40 -17.37 -19.65
CA MET A 1 25.30 -16.55 -19.09
C MET A 1 25.60 -16.30 -17.63
N ALA A 2 25.76 -15.04 -17.21
CA ALA A 2 25.82 -14.73 -15.78
C ALA A 2 24.51 -15.20 -15.12
N PRO A 3 24.54 -15.80 -13.92
CA PRO A 3 23.31 -16.06 -13.19
C PRO A 3 22.58 -14.72 -13.05
N LEU A 4 21.30 -14.68 -13.45
CA LEU A 4 20.46 -13.50 -13.22
C LEU A 4 20.63 -13.12 -11.75
N ALA A 5 21.05 -11.89 -11.46
CA ALA A 5 21.47 -11.43 -10.12
C ALA A 5 20.55 -11.90 -8.97
N ASN A 6 19.28 -12.12 -9.27
CA ASN A 6 18.26 -12.72 -8.42
C ASN A 6 18.62 -14.10 -7.84
N SER A 7 19.28 -15.01 -8.57
CA SER A 7 19.54 -16.37 -8.07
C SER A 7 20.62 -16.39 -6.98
N GLU A 8 21.68 -15.59 -7.14
CA GLU A 8 22.74 -15.49 -6.14
C GLU A 8 22.25 -14.74 -4.90
N TYR A 9 21.51 -13.64 -5.10
CA TYR A 9 20.81 -12.94 -4.03
C TYR A 9 19.92 -13.92 -3.25
N ASN A 10 18.99 -14.61 -3.92
CA ASN A 10 18.08 -15.57 -3.28
C ASN A 10 18.80 -16.70 -2.54
N ARG A 11 19.96 -17.16 -3.03
CA ARG A 11 20.77 -18.17 -2.32
C ARG A 11 21.32 -17.62 -1.00
N ARG A 12 21.88 -16.41 -1.02
CA ARG A 12 22.45 -15.76 0.18
C ARG A 12 21.36 -15.42 1.20
N THR A 13 20.23 -14.88 0.77
CA THR A 13 19.11 -14.54 1.66
C THR A 13 18.55 -15.78 2.37
N ARG A 14 18.49 -16.93 1.69
CA ARG A 14 18.05 -18.20 2.31
C ARG A 14 19.05 -18.78 3.31
N ALA A 15 20.33 -18.46 3.21
CA ALA A 15 21.36 -18.94 4.14
C ALA A 15 21.46 -18.07 5.40
N ALA A 16 21.03 -16.80 5.33
CA ALA A 16 21.02 -15.85 6.44
C ALA A 16 19.64 -15.74 7.11
N LYS A 17 18.93 -16.88 7.29
CA LYS A 17 17.65 -16.89 8.01
C LYS A 17 17.83 -16.28 9.40
N ASP A 18 16.83 -15.52 9.84
CA ASP A 18 16.72 -14.93 11.18
C ASP A 18 17.73 -13.82 11.52
N VAL A 19 18.58 -13.41 10.56
CA VAL A 19 19.47 -12.24 10.71
C VAL A 19 18.69 -10.94 10.52
N VAL A 20 17.62 -10.97 9.71
CA VAL A 20 16.71 -9.84 9.47
C VAL A 20 15.27 -10.37 9.48
N GLY A 21 14.42 -9.77 10.31
CA GLY A 21 12.98 -10.02 10.27
C GLY A 21 12.34 -9.34 9.06
N ILE A 22 11.59 -10.09 8.25
CA ILE A 22 10.81 -9.57 7.12
C ILE A 22 9.33 -9.69 7.48
N TRP A 23 8.61 -8.57 7.46
CA TRP A 23 7.17 -8.51 7.70
C TRP A 23 6.43 -8.11 6.43
N HIS A 24 5.37 -8.84 6.08
CA HIS A 24 4.45 -8.49 5.01
C HIS A 24 3.04 -8.95 5.36
N GLU A 25 2.08 -8.04 5.34
CA GLU A 25 0.67 -8.33 5.55
C GLU A 25 -0.11 -8.07 4.28
N THR A 26 -1.08 -8.94 4.01
CA THR A 26 -2.00 -8.80 2.89
C THR A 26 -3.42 -8.97 3.42
N HIS A 27 -4.24 -7.95 3.23
CA HIS A 27 -5.62 -7.95 3.69
C HIS A 27 -6.57 -8.01 2.48
N ALA A 28 -7.52 -8.95 2.52
CA ALA A 28 -8.67 -8.93 1.62
C ALA A 28 -9.72 -7.95 2.20
N VAL A 29 -9.66 -6.68 1.80
CA VAL A 29 -10.59 -5.65 2.27
C VAL A 29 -11.71 -5.42 1.25
N ALA A 30 -12.96 -5.33 1.74
CA ALA A 30 -14.11 -5.00 0.89
C ALA A 30 -14.21 -3.50 0.58
N ARG A 31 -13.78 -2.63 1.52
CA ARG A 31 -13.73 -1.16 1.38
C ARG A 31 -12.54 -0.60 2.14
N THR A 32 -11.89 0.43 1.60
CA THR A 32 -10.77 1.14 2.22
C THR A 32 -10.84 2.63 1.90
N GLU A 33 -10.35 3.48 2.81
CA GLU A 33 -10.16 4.92 2.55
C GLU A 33 -8.71 5.32 2.83
N SER A 34 -8.22 6.35 2.13
CA SER A 34 -6.93 6.98 2.39
C SER A 34 -7.04 8.48 2.13
N ILE A 35 -6.41 9.29 2.97
CA ILE A 35 -6.46 10.76 2.90
C ILE A 35 -5.07 11.29 2.60
N TYR A 36 -5.02 12.25 1.69
CA TYR A 36 -3.80 12.88 1.20
C TYR A 36 -3.90 14.38 1.47
N VAL A 37 -3.01 14.94 2.29
CA VAL A 37 -2.99 16.37 2.65
C VAL A 37 -1.60 16.93 2.36
N GLY A 38 -1.53 18.00 1.57
CA GLY A 38 -0.26 18.69 1.27
C GLY A 38 0.71 17.89 0.40
N ILE A 39 0.25 16.83 -0.26
CA ILE A 39 1.07 15.98 -1.13
C ILE A 39 0.36 15.70 -2.46
N PRO A 40 1.11 15.48 -3.56
CA PRO A 40 0.51 15.00 -4.81
C PRO A 40 -0.17 13.63 -4.63
N PRO A 41 -1.13 13.28 -5.51
CA PRO A 41 -1.69 11.93 -5.55
C PRO A 41 -0.58 10.88 -5.74
N THR A 42 -0.51 9.93 -4.81
CA THR A 42 0.46 8.83 -4.82
C THR A 42 -0.16 7.54 -4.32
N GLY A 43 0.47 6.40 -4.61
CA GLY A 43 -0.03 5.07 -4.25
C GLY A 43 -1.46 4.86 -4.73
N LEU A 44 -2.38 4.56 -3.81
CA LEU A 44 -3.79 4.29 -4.13
C LEU A 44 -4.48 5.47 -4.86
N ALA A 45 -4.23 6.72 -4.46
CA ALA A 45 -4.82 7.89 -5.13
C ALA A 45 -4.31 8.06 -6.58
N ALA A 46 -3.08 7.65 -6.89
CA ALA A 46 -2.59 7.66 -8.25
C ALA A 46 -3.23 6.54 -9.10
N ALA A 47 -3.54 5.39 -8.49
CA ALA A 47 -4.14 4.25 -9.17
C ALA A 47 -5.66 4.38 -9.37
N ALA A 48 -6.36 4.96 -8.40
CA ALA A 48 -7.83 4.99 -8.34
C ALA A 48 -8.43 6.40 -8.43
N GLY A 49 -7.61 7.46 -8.40
CA GLY A 49 -8.05 8.85 -8.35
C GLY A 49 -8.40 9.34 -6.95
N THR A 50 -8.90 10.57 -6.86
CA THR A 50 -9.25 11.23 -5.59
C THR A 50 -10.66 11.85 -5.64
N LYS A 51 -11.27 12.02 -4.46
CA LYS A 51 -12.52 12.77 -4.26
C LYS A 51 -12.28 13.87 -3.21
N PRO A 52 -12.76 15.10 -3.40
CA PRO A 52 -12.62 16.16 -2.41
C PRO A 52 -13.34 15.84 -1.10
N VAL A 53 -12.76 16.26 0.02
CA VAL A 53 -13.47 16.30 1.31
C VAL A 53 -14.27 17.59 1.38
N THR A 54 -15.59 17.45 1.50
CA THR A 54 -16.54 18.55 1.73
C THR A 54 -17.05 18.52 3.16
N SER A 55 -17.83 19.54 3.56
CA SER A 55 -18.52 19.57 4.86
C SER A 55 -19.47 18.39 5.10
N HIS A 56 -20.00 17.75 4.04
CA HIS A 56 -20.87 16.58 4.16
C HIS A 56 -20.09 15.25 4.33
N THR A 57 -18.78 15.30 4.19
CA THR A 57 -17.87 14.16 4.20
C THR A 57 -16.66 14.40 5.11
N ASP A 58 -16.80 15.33 6.06
CA ASP A 58 -15.71 15.73 6.95
C ASP A 58 -15.39 14.63 7.99
N ARG A 59 -16.35 13.72 8.24
CA ARG A 59 -16.14 12.52 9.06
C ARG A 59 -15.83 11.28 8.23
N ALA A 60 -14.94 10.43 8.76
CA ALA A 60 -14.59 9.12 8.17
C ALA A 60 -15.81 8.25 7.88
N ARG A 61 -16.73 8.16 8.84
CA ARG A 61 -17.97 7.39 8.66
C ARG A 61 -18.76 7.86 7.43
N GLN A 62 -18.90 9.17 7.23
CA GLN A 62 -19.63 9.72 6.08
C GLN A 62 -18.95 9.36 4.76
N ARG A 63 -17.61 9.42 4.69
CA ARG A 63 -16.84 9.01 3.51
C ARG A 63 -16.96 7.52 3.22
N PHE A 64 -16.92 6.66 4.23
CA PHE A 64 -17.10 5.22 4.06
C PHE A 64 -18.52 4.82 3.62
N GLU A 65 -19.53 5.54 4.10
CA GLU A 65 -20.93 5.30 3.75
C GLU A 65 -21.26 5.79 2.33
N THR A 66 -20.71 6.94 1.93
CA THR A 66 -20.96 7.56 0.61
C THR A 66 -20.01 7.07 -0.49
N GLY A 67 -18.84 6.56 -0.12
CA GLY A 67 -17.85 6.00 -1.03
C GLY A 67 -18.32 4.69 -1.66
N ARG A 68 -18.93 4.79 -2.84
CA ARG A 68 -18.82 3.75 -3.86
C ARG A 68 -17.50 3.89 -4.60
#